data_AF-A0A7Y6PX80-F1
#
_entry.id   AF-A0A7Y6PX80-F1
#
_cell.length_a   1.000
_cell.length_b   1.000
_cell.length_c   1.000
_cell.angle_alpha   90.00
_cell.angle_beta   90.00
_cell.angle_gamma   90.00
#
_symmetry.space_group_name_H-M   'P 1'
#
loop_
_entity.id
_entity.type
_entity.pdbx_description
1 polymer ?
#
loop_
_entity_poly.entity_id
_entity_poly.type
_entity_poly.pdbx_seq_one_letter_code
_entity_poly.pdbx_strand_id
1 'polypeptide(L)' 'MADIVRCSCTRINDPWRRFCGACGSALAPACRCGFVNAKHDRFCGGCGSAVMTFKRAVVAPSSGTMPIDIRDIVGESNS' A
#
# COMPACT_ATOMS: atom_id res chain seq x y z
N MET A 1 24.91 -10.65 9.49
CA MET A 1 23.87 -9.95 10.27
C MET A 1 22.71 -9.76 9.33
N ALA A 2 21.52 -10.30 9.65
CA ALA A 2 20.37 -10.11 8.77
C ALA A 2 19.80 -8.72 9.04
N ASP A 3 19.82 -7.85 8.03
CA ASP A 3 19.12 -6.57 8.09
C ASP A 3 17.62 -6.85 8.28
N ILE A 4 17.05 -6.43 9.41
CA ILE A 4 15.63 -6.63 9.71
C ILE A 4 14.90 -5.30 9.75
N VAL A 5 13.66 -5.27 9.25
CA VAL A 5 12.85 -4.05 9.26
C VAL A 5 11.68 -4.21 10.21
N ARG A 6 11.62 -3.34 11.23
CA ARG A 6 10.54 -3.32 12.21
C ARG A 6 9.43 -2.39 11.73
N CYS A 7 8.22 -2.92 11.63
CA CYS A 7 7.04 -2.13 11.30
C CYS A 7 6.52 -1.36 12.54
N SER A 8 5.75 -0.30 12.33
CA SER A 8 5.03 0.42 13.39
C SER A 8 4.03 -0.48 14.15
N CYS A 9 3.51 -1.54 13.51
CA CYS A 9 2.71 -2.57 14.18
C CYS A 9 3.55 -3.58 14.98
N THR A 10 4.85 -3.32 15.17
CA THR A 10 5.86 -4.14 15.87
C THR A 10 6.33 -5.42 15.16
N ARG A 11 5.68 -5.82 14.06
CA ARG A 11 6.10 -6.99 13.26
C ARG A 11 7.49 -6.79 12.65
N ILE A 12 8.34 -7.81 12.79
CA ILE A 12 9.63 -7.92 12.08
C ILE A 12 9.38 -8.48 10.67
N ASN A 13 9.95 -7.82 9.68
CA ASN A 13 9.86 -8.19 8.26
C ASN A 13 11.26 -8.33 7.65
N ASP A 14 11.35 -9.13 6.60
CA ASP A 14 12.54 -9.18 5.73
C ASP A 14 12.86 -7.79 5.16
N PRO A 15 14.14 -7.47 4.96
CA PRO A 15 14.57 -6.16 4.48
C PRO A 15 14.13 -5.91 3.03
N TRP A 16 13.85 -6.98 2.28
CA TRP A 16 13.39 -6.91 0.90
C TRP A 16 11.87 -6.64 0.77
N ARG A 17 11.12 -6.68 1.88
CA ARG A 17 9.67 -6.45 1.84
C ARG A 17 9.37 -4.96 1.72
N ARG A 18 8.48 -4.63 0.77
CA ARG A 18 7.97 -3.26 0.57
C ARG A 18 6.80 -2.94 1.49
N PHE A 19 6.07 -3.97 1.92
CA PHE A 19 4.90 -3.87 2.78
C PHE A 19 5.00 -4.87 3.92
N CYS A 20 4.48 -4.50 5.08
CA CYS A 20 4.40 -5.37 6.24
C CYS A 20 3.48 -6.56 5.95
N GLY A 21 3.98 -7.78 6.15
CA GLY A 21 3.19 -9.01 5.96
C GLY A 21 2.05 -9.21 6.97
N ALA A 22 1.95 -8.36 8.00
CA ALA A 22 0.89 -8.43 9.01
C ALA A 22 -0.18 -7.34 8.83
N CYS A 23 0.23 -6.07 8.72
CA CYS A 23 -0.72 -4.93 8.68
C CYS A 23 -0.82 -4.23 7.31
N GLY A 24 -0.03 -4.65 6.31
CA GLY A 24 -0.03 -4.05 4.97
C GLY A 24 0.55 -2.63 4.87
N SER A 25 1.06 -2.05 5.97
CA SER A 25 1.70 -0.73 5.93
C SER A 25 3.01 -0.78 5.14
N ALA A 26 3.29 0.29 4.37
CA ALA A 26 4.54 0.43 3.64
C ALA A 26 5.72 0.46 4.63
N LEU A 27 6.72 -0.36 4.37
CA LEU A 27 7.99 -0.35 5.10
C LEU A 27 8.89 0.73 4.48
N ALA A 28 9.76 1.35 5.28
CA ALA A 28 10.57 2.49 4.84
C ALA A 28 11.30 2.16 3.53
N PRO A 29 11.39 3.12 2.59
CA PRO A 29 11.87 2.81 1.26
C PRO A 29 13.38 2.59 1.29
N ALA A 30 13.79 1.32 1.28
CA ALA A 30 15.17 0.95 1.02
C ALA A 30 15.52 1.38 -0.41
N CYS A 31 16.57 2.18 -0.56
CA CYS A 31 17.11 2.45 -1.89
C CYS A 31 17.75 1.18 -2.45
N ARG A 32 17.80 1.02 -3.77
CA ARG A 32 18.42 -0.15 -4.43
C ARG A 32 19.90 -0.36 -4.04
N CYS A 33 20.57 0.68 -3.57
CA CYS A 33 21.93 0.63 -3.04
C CYS A 33 22.05 0.02 -1.63
N GLY A 34 20.93 -0.34 -0.98
CA GLY A 34 20.90 -0.90 0.37
C GLY A 34 20.85 0.13 1.49
N PHE A 35 20.92 1.43 1.17
CA PHE A 35 20.82 2.49 2.17
C PHE A 35 19.38 2.63 2.69
N VAL A 36 19.25 2.66 4.02
CA VAL A 36 17.99 2.84 4.73
C VAL A 36 17.70 4.33 4.84
N ASN A 37 16.70 4.81 4.11
CA ASN A 37 16.28 6.21 4.15
C ASN A 37 15.19 6.43 5.19
N ALA A 38 15.11 7.63 5.74
CA ALA A 38 13.97 8.05 6.53
C ALA A 38 12.72 8.12 5.64
N LYS A 39 11.55 7.94 6.25
CA LYS A 39 10.25 7.94 5.54
C LYS A 39 9.99 9.20 4.71
N HIS A 40 10.60 10.33 5.10
CA HIS A 40 10.40 11.64 4.48
C HIS A 40 11.48 12.01 3.47
N ASP A 41 12.51 11.18 3.32
CA ASP A 41 13.60 11.44 2.38
C ASP A 41 13.12 11.28 0.94
N ARG A 42 13.36 12.32 0.14
CA ARG A 42 13.05 12.32 -1.29
C ARG A 42 14.18 11.71 -2.12
N PHE A 43 15.40 11.75 -1.57
CA PHE A 43 16.63 11.28 -2.20
C PHE A 43 17.38 10.37 -1.24
N CYS A 44 18.14 9.44 -1.79
CA CYS A 44 18.92 8.51 -1.00
C CYS A 44 20.14 9.21 -0.39
N GLY A 45 20.29 9.16 0.93
CA GLY A 45 21.47 9.73 1.62
C GLY A 45 22.80 9.04 1.28
N GLY A 46 22.77 7.79 0.81
CA GLY A 46 23.98 7.04 0.45
C GLY A 46 24.43 7.17 -1.01
N CYS A 47 23.50 7.30 -1.96
CA CYS A 47 23.81 7.30 -3.40
C CYS A 47 23.21 8.45 -4.20
N GLY A 48 22.43 9.34 -3.58
CA GLY A 48 21.81 10.51 -4.22
C GLY A 48 20.62 10.22 -5.13
N SER A 49 20.29 8.95 -5.40
CA SER A 49 19.18 8.59 -6.30
C SER A 49 17.82 8.91 -5.68
N ALA A 50 16.86 9.35 -6.51
CA ALA A 50 15.49 9.59 -6.07
C ALA A 50 14.86 8.30 -5.51
N VAL A 51 14.28 8.39 -4.31
CA VAL A 51 13.65 7.25 -3.66
C VAL A 51 12.19 7.21 -4.09
N MET A 52 11.76 6.13 -4.77
CA MET A 52 10.34 5.95 -5.09
C MET A 52 9.54 5.73 -3.80
N THR A 53 9.04 6.83 -3.24
CA THR A 53 8.02 6.79 -2.20
C THR A 53 6.71 6.38 -2.86
N PHE A 54 6.23 5.19 -2.52
CA PHE A 54 4.86 4.80 -2.84
C PHE A 54 3.95 5.65 -1.98
N LYS A 55 3.47 6.76 -2.54
CA LYS A 55 2.33 7.45 -1.95
C LYS A 55 1.19 6.44 -1.94
N ARG A 56 0.65 6.14 -0.75
CA ARG A 56 -0.67 5.49 -0.69
C ARG A 56 -1.61 6.39 -1.47
N ALA A 57 -2.03 5.94 -2.65
CA ALA A 57 -3.17 6.54 -3.29
C ALA A 57 -4.34 6.34 -2.32
N VAL A 58 -4.83 7.44 -1.76
CA VAL A 58 -6.15 7.42 -1.13
C VAL A 58 -7.11 7.31 -2.30
N VAL A 59 -7.49 6.07 -2.62
CA VAL A 59 -8.66 5.83 -3.48
C VAL A 59 -9.85 6.31 -2.67
N ALA A 60 -10.46 7.42 -3.11
CA ALA A 60 -11.76 7.82 -2.60
C ALA A 60 -12.73 6.63 -2.81
N PRO A 61 -13.58 6.28 -1.83
CA PRO A 61 -14.61 5.28 -2.08
C PRO A 61 -15.47 5.78 -3.23
N SER A 62 -15.44 5.07 -4.36
CA SER A 62 -16.39 5.31 -5.44
C SER A 62 -17.76 4.93 -4.90
N SER A 63 -18.58 5.92 -4.55
CA SER A 63 -19.99 5.79 -4.20
C SER A 63 -20.77 5.27 -5.40
N GLY A 64 -20.62 3.98 -5.69
CA GLY A 64 -21.32 3.25 -6.72
C GLY A 64 -22.26 2.23 -6.09
N THR A 65 -23.19 2.68 -5.24
CA THR A 65 -24.38 1.90 -4.95
C THR A 65 -25.45 2.37 -5.92
N MET A 66 -25.63 1.64 -7.01
CA MET A 66 -26.85 1.76 -7.81
C MET A 66 -27.97 1.14 -6.95
N PRO A 67 -29.08 1.83 -6.67
CA PRO A 67 -30.23 1.19 -6.04
C PRO A 67 -30.77 0.15 -7.03
N ILE A 68 -30.65 -1.13 -6.68
CA ILE A 68 -31.44 -2.18 -7.31
C ILE A 68 -32.91 -1.92 -6.96
N ASP A 69 -33.71 -1.47 -7.93
CA ASP A 69 -35.15 -1.34 -7.75
C ASP A 69 -35.77 -2.74 -7.87
N ILE A 70 -36.50 -3.20 -6.85
CA ILE A 70 -37.10 -4.55 -6.81
C ILE A 70 -38.01 -4.82 -8.02
N ARG A 71 -38.51 -3.76 -8.67
CA ARG A 71 -39.34 -3.79 -9.87
C ARG A 71 -38.61 -4.33 -11.11
N ASP A 72 -37.27 -4.25 -11.15
CA ASP A 72 -36.47 -4.82 -12.25
C ASP A 72 -36.25 -6.34 -12.12
N ILE A 73 -36.58 -6.94 -10.96
CA ILE A 73 -36.35 -8.38 -10.70
C ILE A 73 -37.57 -9.22 -11.09
N VAL A 74 -38.77 -8.65 -11.00
CA VAL A 74 -40.00 -9.33 -11.43
C VAL A 74 -40.23 -9.09 -12.92
N GLY A 75 -39.62 -9.95 -13.75
CA GLY A 75 -39.97 -10.04 -15.16
C GLY A 75 -41.47 -10.26 -15.33
N GLU A 76 -42.11 -9.38 -16.09
CA GLU A 76 -43.51 -9.47 -16.49
C GLU A 76 -43.75 -10.76 -17.30
N SER A 77 -44.09 -11.84 -16.62
CA SER A 77 -44.72 -13.02 -17.23
C SER A 77 -46.17 -12.65 -17.56
N ASN A 78 -46.37 -12.05 -18.73
CA ASN A 78 -47.67 -11.80 -19.35
C ASN A 78 -48.36 -13.15 -19.69
N SER A 79 -49.62 -13.32 -19.28
CA SER A 79 -50.51 -14.42 -19.68
C SER A 79 -51.90 -13.87 -19.94
#